data_AF-A0A6L6XQA6-F1
#
_entry.id   AF-A0A6L6XQA6-F1
#
_cell.length_a   1.000
_cell.length_b   1.000
_cell.length_c   1.000
_cell.angle_alpha   90.00
_cell.angle_beta   90.00
_cell.angle_gamma   90.00
#
_symmetry.space_group_name_H-M   'P 1'
#
loop_
_entity.id
_entity.type
_entity.pdbx_description
1 polymer ?
#
loop_
_entity_poly.entity_id
_entity_poly.type
_entity_poly.pdbx_seq_one_letter_code
_entity_poly.pdbx_strand_id
1 'polypeptide(L)'
;MSGYSRWDQKPALGRRGMVLAVVIPVLIAAAAFGVVSLVSRGSESTATTIRVPTSEWIPGQDAGDALIVGVIAVDDHRCVYLQGSEGRLWPVWPAGFRGKLDEAGHVTLYDGGDNVVGRDGDRVQASGSYSPPAAYAGEPCLPDDGGEVAAVQSEVTRVD
;
A
#
# COMPACT_ATOMS: atom_id res chain seq x y z
N MET A 1 -40.92 55.26 -30.59
CA MET A 1 -40.33 53.91 -30.39
C MET A 1 -40.44 53.59 -28.91
N SER A 2 -41.41 52.75 -28.52
CA SER A 2 -41.69 52.44 -27.12
C SER A 2 -40.80 51.28 -26.67
N GLY A 3 -39.85 51.56 -25.77
CA GLY A 3 -38.96 50.56 -25.19
C GLY A 3 -39.69 49.80 -24.08
N TYR A 4 -39.86 48.49 -24.25
CA TYR A 4 -40.31 47.62 -23.16
C TYR A 4 -39.21 47.55 -22.10
N SER A 5 -39.52 47.99 -20.88
CA SER A 5 -38.64 47.85 -19.71
C SER A 5 -38.51 46.37 -19.36
N ARG A 6 -37.36 45.77 -19.67
CA ARG A 6 -37.03 44.36 -19.35
C ARG A 6 -37.03 44.04 -17.85
N TRP A 7 -37.21 45.04 -17.01
CA TRP A 7 -37.09 44.96 -15.56
C TRP A 7 -38.43 44.75 -14.84
N ASP A 8 -39.55 44.72 -15.58
CA ASP A 8 -40.90 44.53 -15.03
C ASP A 8 -41.47 43.11 -15.31
N GLN A 9 -40.60 42.12 -15.55
CA GLN A 9 -41.05 40.74 -15.68
C GLN A 9 -41.44 40.18 -14.31
N LYS A 10 -42.74 39.93 -14.13
CA LYS A 10 -43.23 39.09 -13.03
C LYS A 10 -42.47 37.77 -13.04
N PRO A 11 -41.93 37.30 -11.90
CA PRO A 11 -41.22 36.04 -11.85
C PRO A 11 -42.11 34.92 -12.42
N ALA A 12 -41.62 34.22 -13.44
CA ALA A 12 -42.37 33.18 -14.16
C ALA A 12 -42.79 32.00 -13.26
N LEU A 13 -42.21 31.90 -12.06
CA LEU A 13 -42.47 30.86 -11.08
C LEU A 13 -42.91 31.51 -9.76
N GLY A 14 -44.09 31.14 -9.27
CA GLY A 14 -44.53 31.49 -7.92
C GLY A 14 -43.60 30.90 -6.86
N ARG A 15 -43.71 31.39 -5.61
CA ARG A 15 -42.86 31.01 -4.46
C ARG A 15 -42.62 29.49 -4.32
N ARG A 16 -43.61 28.67 -4.66
CA ARG A 16 -43.54 27.19 -4.64
C ARG A 16 -42.68 26.60 -5.79
N GLY A 17 -42.68 27.21 -6.97
CA GLY A 17 -41.85 26.80 -8.10
C GLY A 17 -40.37 27.11 -7.89
N MET A 18 -40.05 28.19 -7.17
CA MET A 18 -38.67 28.52 -6.79
C MET A 18 -38.11 27.52 -5.75
N VAL A 19 -38.93 27.06 -4.80
CA VAL A 19 -38.53 26.02 -3.83
C VAL A 19 -38.25 24.70 -4.54
N LEU A 20 -39.08 24.27 -5.48
CA LEU A 20 -38.84 23.05 -6.27
C LEU A 20 -37.56 23.14 -7.11
N ALA A 21 -37.30 24.29 -7.73
CA ALA A 21 -36.11 24.50 -8.57
C ALA A 21 -34.78 24.45 -7.80
N VAL A 22 -34.79 24.74 -6.50
CA VAL A 22 -33.58 24.72 -5.65
C VAL A 22 -33.45 23.41 -4.88
N VAL A 23 -34.54 22.88 -4.33
CA VAL A 23 -34.50 21.69 -3.47
C VAL A 23 -34.22 20.42 -4.25
N ILE A 24 -34.77 20.27 -5.46
CA ILE A 24 -34.56 19.07 -6.28
C ILE A 24 -33.07 18.87 -6.66
N PRO A 25 -32.34 19.87 -7.21
CA PRO A 25 -30.93 19.69 -7.52
C PRO A 25 -30.06 19.41 -6.28
N VAL A 26 -30.38 20.02 -5.14
CA VAL A 26 -29.66 19.79 -3.87
C VAL A 26 -29.87 18.36 -3.36
N LEU A 27 -31.09 17.83 -3.44
CA LEU A 27 -31.38 16.44 -3.06
C LEU A 27 -30.71 15.43 -3.99
N ILE A 28 -30.65 15.71 -5.30
CA ILE A 28 -29.93 14.87 -6.27
C ILE A 28 -28.42 14.87 -5.98
N ALA A 29 -27.83 16.04 -5.70
CA ALA A 29 -26.42 16.14 -5.34
C ALA A 29 -26.09 15.39 -4.03
N ALA A 30 -26.94 15.49 -3.01
CA ALA A 30 -26.78 14.77 -1.76
C ALA A 30 -26.89 13.24 -1.93
N ALA A 31 -27.82 12.77 -2.77
CA ALA A 31 -27.94 11.36 -3.11
C ALA A 31 -26.71 10.84 -3.87
N ALA A 32 -26.18 11.62 -4.82
CA ALA A 32 -24.96 11.27 -5.56
C ALA A 32 -23.73 11.18 -4.63
N PHE A 33 -23.55 12.14 -3.71
CA PHE A 33 -22.49 12.08 -2.70
C PHE A 33 -22.65 10.90 -1.72
N GLY A 34 -23.89 10.60 -1.31
CA GLY A 34 -24.19 9.46 -0.46
C GLY A 34 -23.77 8.13 -1.11
N VAL A 35 -24.10 7.94 -2.40
CA VAL A 35 -23.73 6.74 -3.16
C VAL A 35 -22.22 6.60 -3.32
N VAL A 36 -21.50 7.69 -3.62
CA VAL A 36 -20.03 7.69 -3.72
C VAL A 36 -19.38 7.34 -2.38
N SER A 37 -19.90 7.85 -1.26
CA SER A 37 -19.36 7.53 0.07
C SER A 37 -19.56 6.06 0.48
N LEU A 38 -20.60 5.40 -0.04
CA LEU A 38 -20.90 3.99 0.26
C LEU A 38 -20.05 3.05 -0.60
N VAL A 39 -19.80 3.40 -1.86
CA VAL A 39 -18.86 2.66 -2.73
C VAL A 39 -17.42 2.77 -2.24
N SER A 40 -17.00 3.94 -1.75
CA SER A 40 -15.64 4.10 -1.20
C SER A 40 -15.41 3.43 0.16
N ARG A 41 -16.47 3.02 0.87
CA ARG A 41 -16.36 2.26 2.13
C ARG A 41 -16.31 0.74 1.93
N GLY A 42 -16.51 0.27 0.71
CA GLY A 42 -16.64 -1.17 0.39
C GLY A 42 -15.33 -1.93 0.19
N SER A 43 -14.17 -1.33 0.45
CA SER A 43 -12.87 -1.95 0.17
C SER A 43 -11.85 -1.78 1.30
N GLU A 44 -12.32 -1.74 2.54
CA GLU A 44 -11.50 -2.25 3.66
C GLU A 44 -11.51 -3.79 3.56
N SER A 45 -10.86 -4.30 2.52
CA SER A 45 -10.35 -5.68 2.48
C SER A 45 -9.64 -5.91 3.81
N THR A 46 -10.04 -6.95 4.54
CA THR A 46 -9.49 -7.24 5.87
C THR A 46 -8.06 -7.75 5.68
N ALA A 47 -7.14 -6.82 5.41
CA ALA A 47 -5.77 -7.13 5.14
C ALA A 47 -5.16 -7.72 6.41
N THR A 48 -4.68 -8.97 6.33
CA THR A 48 -4.11 -9.67 7.47
C THR A 48 -2.65 -9.26 7.60
N THR A 49 -2.28 -8.69 8.75
CA THR A 49 -0.87 -8.40 9.06
C THR A 49 -0.10 -9.71 9.18
N ILE A 50 0.98 -9.84 8.41
CA ILE A 50 1.94 -10.94 8.50
C ILE A 50 3.26 -10.43 9.08
N ARG A 51 3.92 -11.28 9.87
CA ARG A 51 5.29 -11.01 10.30
C ARG A 51 6.23 -11.37 9.16
N VAL A 52 7.25 -10.55 8.98
CA VAL A 52 8.37 -10.82 8.10
C VAL A 52 9.62 -10.98 8.98
N PRO A 53 10.61 -11.79 8.57
CA PRO A 53 11.86 -11.88 9.29
C PRO A 53 12.51 -10.50 9.39
N THR A 54 12.89 -10.10 10.60
CA THR A 54 13.54 -8.80 10.87
C THR A 54 14.86 -8.97 11.61
N SER A 55 15.74 -7.99 11.45
CA SER A 55 16.96 -7.83 12.24
C SER A 55 16.84 -6.64 13.18
N GLU A 56 17.80 -6.50 14.10
CA GLU A 56 17.91 -5.31 14.96
C GLU A 56 18.53 -4.10 14.23
N TRP A 57 18.79 -4.21 12.93
CA TRP A 57 19.41 -3.13 12.17
C TRP A 57 18.48 -1.91 12.08
N ILE A 58 19.06 -0.74 12.32
CA ILE A 58 18.39 0.57 12.19
C ILE A 58 19.22 1.53 11.32
N PRO A 59 18.58 2.51 10.66
CA PRO A 59 19.30 3.51 9.86
C PRO A 59 20.42 4.23 10.63
N GLY A 60 21.60 4.32 10.01
CA GLY A 60 22.79 4.95 10.60
C GLY A 60 23.79 3.97 11.22
N GLN A 61 23.47 2.67 11.29
CA GLN A 61 24.44 1.62 11.59
C GLN A 61 25.26 1.23 10.35
N ASP A 62 26.39 0.58 10.58
CA ASP A 62 27.19 -0.01 9.49
C ASP A 62 26.32 -0.95 8.65
N ALA A 63 26.49 -0.84 7.34
CA ALA A 63 25.75 -1.61 6.34
C ALA A 63 26.73 -2.36 5.46
N GLY A 64 26.38 -3.59 5.10
CA GLY A 64 27.05 -4.30 4.02
C GLY A 64 26.80 -3.63 2.68
N ASP A 65 27.71 -3.88 1.74
CA ASP A 65 27.71 -3.33 0.39
C ASP A 65 27.14 -4.30 -0.66
N ALA A 66 26.66 -5.48 -0.24
CA ALA A 66 26.06 -6.44 -1.14
C ALA A 66 24.74 -5.88 -1.68
N LEU A 67 24.61 -5.86 -3.01
CA LEU A 67 23.40 -5.42 -3.68
C LEU A 67 22.33 -6.52 -3.58
N ILE A 68 21.21 -6.20 -2.93
CA ILE A 68 20.05 -7.06 -2.80
C ILE A 68 18.97 -6.53 -3.73
N VAL A 69 18.64 -7.29 -4.78
CA VAL A 69 17.63 -6.91 -5.77
C VAL A 69 16.73 -8.10 -6.07
N GLY A 70 15.43 -7.87 -6.14
CA GLY A 70 14.47 -8.88 -6.57
C GLY A 70 13.05 -8.35 -6.66
N VAL A 71 12.16 -9.20 -7.15
CA VAL A 71 10.72 -8.92 -7.22
C VAL A 71 10.05 -9.47 -5.97
N ILE A 72 9.26 -8.65 -5.27
CA ILE A 72 8.53 -9.08 -4.08
C ILE A 72 7.51 -10.15 -4.48
N ALA A 73 7.51 -11.27 -3.77
CA ALA A 73 6.58 -12.36 -3.94
C ALA A 73 6.25 -13.03 -2.60
N VAL A 74 5.19 -13.83 -2.58
CA VAL A 74 4.72 -14.59 -1.42
C VAL A 74 4.64 -16.06 -1.81
N ASP A 75 5.07 -16.95 -0.92
CA ASP A 75 4.94 -18.39 -1.13
C ASP A 75 3.62 -18.96 -0.60
N ASP A 76 3.43 -20.27 -0.74
CA ASP A 76 2.22 -20.97 -0.27
C ASP A 76 2.07 -20.95 1.26
N HIS A 77 3.14 -20.65 1.99
CA HIS A 77 3.18 -20.51 3.45
C HIS A 77 3.02 -19.06 3.91
N ARG A 78 2.70 -18.13 2.99
CA ARG A 78 2.53 -16.69 3.27
C ARG A 78 3.83 -16.00 3.67
N CYS A 79 4.96 -16.56 3.28
CA CYS A 79 6.29 -16.04 3.54
C CYS A 79 6.74 -15.14 2.38
N VAL A 80 7.17 -13.93 2.72
CA VAL A 80 7.65 -12.96 1.75
C VAL A 80 9.08 -13.31 1.35
N TYR A 81 9.33 -13.39 0.05
CA TYR A 81 10.66 -13.57 -0.52
C TYR A 81 10.89 -12.60 -1.68
N LEU A 82 12.14 -12.46 -2.09
CA LEU A 82 12.53 -11.71 -3.28
C LEU A 82 12.88 -12.70 -4.39
N GLN A 83 12.17 -12.64 -5.51
CA GLN A 83 12.53 -13.37 -6.71
C GLN A 83 13.69 -12.65 -7.41
N GLY A 84 14.91 -13.13 -7.19
CA GLY A 84 16.11 -12.69 -7.88
C GLY A 84 16.34 -13.43 -9.20
N SER A 85 17.41 -13.08 -9.91
CA SER A 85 17.84 -13.74 -11.14
C SER A 85 18.34 -15.16 -10.91
N GLU A 86 18.89 -15.44 -9.73
CA GLU A 86 19.50 -16.73 -9.37
C GLU A 86 18.54 -17.64 -8.59
N GLY A 87 17.35 -17.14 -8.24
CA GLY A 87 16.36 -17.91 -7.49
C GLY A 87 15.66 -17.05 -6.44
N ARG A 88 15.09 -17.74 -5.43
CA ARG A 88 14.45 -17.09 -4.29
C ARG A 88 15.51 -16.62 -3.31
N LEU A 89 15.42 -15.36 -2.91
CA LEU A 89 16.21 -14.74 -1.86
C LEU A 89 15.28 -14.53 -0.66
N TRP A 90 15.69 -14.95 0.52
CA TRP A 90 14.92 -14.79 1.76
C TRP A 90 15.45 -13.55 2.51
N PRO A 91 14.74 -12.41 2.45
CA PRO A 91 15.20 -11.18 3.06
C PRO A 91 14.96 -11.19 4.56
N VAL A 92 15.94 -10.75 5.33
CA VAL A 92 15.75 -10.30 6.71
C VAL A 92 15.72 -8.78 6.69
N TRP A 93 14.56 -8.22 6.99
CA TRP A 93 14.31 -6.79 6.86
C TRP A 93 14.87 -5.97 8.05
N PRO A 94 15.02 -4.64 7.91
CA PRO A 94 15.28 -3.76 9.04
C PRO A 94 14.22 -3.86 10.14
N ALA A 95 14.57 -3.41 11.34
CA ALA A 95 13.65 -3.38 12.46
C ALA A 95 12.36 -2.61 12.11
N GLY A 96 11.21 -3.15 12.52
CA GLY A 96 9.90 -2.53 12.35
C GLY A 96 9.18 -2.83 11.03
N PHE A 97 9.83 -3.52 10.09
CA PHE A 97 9.18 -3.93 8.85
C PHE A 97 8.04 -4.92 9.10
N ARG A 98 6.99 -4.83 8.28
CA ARG A 98 5.83 -5.73 8.35
C ARG A 98 5.16 -5.89 7.00
N GLY A 99 4.52 -7.04 6.77
CA GLY A 99 3.71 -7.28 5.59
C GLY A 99 2.22 -7.22 5.91
N LYS A 100 1.40 -6.92 4.90
CA LYS A 100 -0.05 -7.16 4.93
C LYS A 100 -0.45 -7.95 3.70
N LEU A 101 -1.22 -9.02 3.90
CA LEU A 101 -1.83 -9.78 2.81
C LEU A 101 -3.27 -9.34 2.61
N ASP A 102 -3.66 -9.08 1.37
CA ASP A 102 -5.06 -8.91 1.00
C ASP A 102 -5.76 -10.27 0.82
N GLU A 103 -7.07 -10.22 0.54
CA GLU A 103 -7.91 -11.41 0.31
C GLU A 103 -7.50 -12.21 -0.95
N ALA A 104 -6.80 -11.58 -1.90
CA ALA A 104 -6.28 -12.23 -3.10
C ALA A 104 -4.90 -12.88 -2.86
N GLY A 105 -4.29 -12.67 -1.68
CA GLY A 105 -2.99 -13.21 -1.33
C GLY A 105 -1.81 -12.33 -1.75
N HIS A 106 -2.05 -11.10 -2.22
CA HIS A 106 -0.98 -10.17 -2.55
C HIS A 106 -0.45 -9.49 -1.28
N VAL A 107 0.88 -9.37 -1.19
CA VAL A 107 1.53 -8.67 -0.09
C VAL A 107 1.72 -7.18 -0.39
N THR A 108 1.55 -6.36 0.63
CA THR A 108 2.13 -5.01 0.70
C THR A 108 3.10 -4.96 1.86
N LEU A 109 4.35 -4.58 1.60
CA LEU A 109 5.40 -4.43 2.59
C LEU A 109 5.43 -2.98 3.10
N TYR A 110 5.58 -2.84 4.41
CA TYR A 110 5.67 -1.56 5.12
C TYR A 110 6.96 -1.48 5.92
N ASP A 111 7.55 -0.28 5.98
CA ASP A 111 8.66 0.02 6.87
C ASP A 111 8.16 0.26 8.32
N GLY A 112 9.09 0.54 9.24
CA GLY A 112 8.76 0.87 10.64
C GLY A 112 7.98 2.18 10.84
N GLY A 113 7.87 3.00 9.80
CA GLY A 113 7.10 4.25 9.77
C GLY A 113 5.73 4.12 9.10
N ASP A 114 5.29 2.89 8.78
CA ASP A 114 4.05 2.58 8.06
C ASP A 114 4.01 3.08 6.61
N ASN A 115 5.16 3.37 6.01
CA ASN A 115 5.23 3.72 4.58
C ASN A 115 5.25 2.46 3.74
N VAL A 116 4.57 2.49 2.59
CA VAL A 116 4.60 1.38 1.61
C VAL A 116 5.95 1.37 0.91
N VAL A 117 6.70 0.30 1.12
CA VAL A 117 8.02 0.10 0.53
C VAL A 117 7.92 -0.66 -0.79
N GLY A 118 6.96 -1.58 -0.89
CA GLY A 118 6.68 -2.30 -2.13
C GLY A 118 5.47 -3.21 -2.01
N ARG A 119 4.99 -3.69 -3.15
CA ARG A 119 3.87 -4.62 -3.30
C ARG A 119 4.31 -5.88 -4.01
N ASP A 120 3.49 -6.91 -3.94
CA ASP A 120 3.61 -8.11 -4.76
C ASP A 120 3.80 -7.74 -6.24
N GLY A 121 4.86 -8.27 -6.85
CA GLY A 121 5.27 -7.95 -8.22
C GLY A 121 6.14 -6.70 -8.38
N ASP A 122 6.29 -5.85 -7.36
CA ASP A 122 7.23 -4.72 -7.40
C ASP A 122 8.67 -5.23 -7.34
N ARG A 123 9.53 -4.68 -8.20
CA ARG A 123 10.97 -4.87 -8.09
C ARG A 123 11.54 -3.87 -7.08
N VAL A 124 12.34 -4.37 -6.15
CA VAL A 124 12.99 -3.57 -5.12
C VAL A 124 14.49 -3.80 -5.09
N GLN A 125 15.18 -2.81 -4.53
CA GLN A 125 16.62 -2.76 -4.35
C GLN A 125 16.95 -2.29 -2.92
N ALA A 126 18.00 -2.88 -2.34
CA ALA A 126 18.61 -2.45 -1.10
C ALA A 126 20.10 -2.86 -1.06
N SER A 127 20.83 -2.41 -0.05
CA SER A 127 22.15 -2.93 0.30
C SER A 127 22.11 -3.71 1.61
N GLY A 128 23.06 -4.63 1.77
CA GLY A 128 23.10 -5.48 2.94
C GLY A 128 24.22 -6.51 2.89
N SER A 129 23.99 -7.63 3.55
CA SER A 129 24.93 -8.75 3.63
C SER A 129 24.21 -10.09 3.49
N TYR A 130 24.94 -11.12 3.12
CA TYR A 130 24.45 -12.50 3.14
C TYR A 130 24.92 -13.19 4.41
N SER A 131 24.05 -13.95 5.05
CA SER A 131 24.37 -14.63 6.31
C SER A 131 23.60 -15.94 6.45
N PRO A 132 24.08 -16.87 7.29
CA PRO A 132 23.33 -18.08 7.59
C PRO A 132 22.01 -17.77 8.35
N PRO A 133 20.91 -18.48 8.08
CA PRO A 133 19.62 -18.35 8.77
C PRO A 133 19.74 -18.49 10.29
N ALA A 134 20.71 -19.29 10.76
CA ALA A 134 21.00 -19.49 12.17
C ALA A 134 21.33 -18.18 12.93
N ALA A 135 21.79 -17.14 12.24
CA ALA A 135 22.00 -15.81 12.84
C ALA A 135 20.70 -15.11 13.24
N TYR A 136 19.56 -15.56 12.71
CA TYR A 136 18.21 -15.01 12.91
C TYR A 136 17.27 -16.06 13.50
N ALA A 137 17.79 -16.92 14.37
CA ALA A 137 17.04 -18.01 14.98
C ALA A 137 15.78 -17.49 15.70
N GLY A 138 14.63 -18.07 15.35
CA GLY A 138 13.32 -17.68 15.90
C GLY A 138 12.52 -16.73 15.03
N GLU A 139 13.12 -16.15 13.99
CA GLU A 139 12.39 -15.41 12.97
C GLU A 139 11.59 -16.35 12.06
N PRO A 140 10.38 -15.95 11.63
CA PRO A 140 9.56 -16.76 10.74
C PRO A 140 10.15 -16.76 9.33
N CYS A 141 9.72 -17.72 8.50
CA CYS A 141 9.91 -17.65 7.04
C CYS A 141 11.38 -17.62 6.58
N LEU A 142 12.26 -18.31 7.32
CA LEU A 142 13.65 -18.54 6.94
C LEU A 142 13.83 -19.98 6.45
N PRO A 143 14.77 -20.21 5.50
CA PRO A 143 15.02 -21.56 5.00
C PRO A 143 15.72 -22.44 6.05
N ASP A 144 15.27 -23.69 6.19
CA ASP A 144 15.84 -24.69 7.10
C ASP A 144 17.03 -25.46 6.49
N ASP A 145 17.23 -25.35 5.17
CA ASP A 145 18.14 -26.19 4.37
C ASP A 145 19.59 -25.67 4.30
N GLY A 146 19.92 -24.63 5.08
CA GLY A 146 21.27 -24.08 5.16
C GLY A 146 21.66 -23.14 4.01
N GLY A 147 20.70 -22.69 3.19
CA GLY A 147 20.89 -21.57 2.26
C GLY A 147 21.19 -20.25 2.99
N GLU A 148 21.66 -19.22 2.27
CA GLU A 148 21.89 -17.89 2.85
C GLU A 148 20.62 -17.04 2.83
N VAL A 149 20.52 -16.11 3.79
CA VAL A 149 19.50 -15.07 3.84
C VAL A 149 20.12 -13.71 3.54
N ALA A 150 19.33 -12.83 2.94
CA ALA A 150 19.75 -11.48 2.58
C ALA A 150 19.39 -10.51 3.71
N ALA A 151 20.35 -10.17 4.55
CA ALA A 151 20.18 -9.21 5.63
C ALA A 151 20.17 -7.79 5.05
N VAL A 152 18.99 -7.18 4.97
CA VAL A 152 18.80 -5.84 4.44
C VAL A 152 19.23 -4.81 5.49
N GLN A 153 20.21 -3.98 5.13
CA GLN A 153 20.85 -3.01 6.02
C GLN A 153 20.83 -1.61 5.38
N SER A 154 19.76 -1.30 4.67
CA SER A 154 19.53 0.01 4.09
C SER A 154 18.04 0.30 3.98
N GLU A 155 17.72 1.51 3.55
CA GLU A 155 16.39 1.79 2.99
C GLU A 155 16.16 0.93 1.75
N VAL A 156 14.93 0.46 1.58
CA VAL A 156 14.51 -0.34 0.43
C VAL A 156 13.84 0.60 -0.56
N THR A 157 14.31 0.60 -1.81
CA THR A 157 13.77 1.45 -2.87
C THR A 157 13.14 0.59 -3.96
N ARG A 158 12.03 1.08 -4.53
CA ARG A 158 11.45 0.49 -5.73
C ARG A 158 12.28 0.89 -6.95
N VAL A 159 12.44 -0.04 -7.87
CA VAL A 159 13.15 0.18 -9.13
C VAL A 159 12.27 -0.29 -10.28
N ASP A 160 12.20 0.53 -11.33
CA ASP A 160 11.36 0.28 -12.51
C ASP A 160 11.99 -0.75 -13.48
#